data_AF-A0A1G8EPA9-F1
#
_entry.id   AF-A0A1G8EPA9-F1
#
_cell.length_a   1.000
_cell.length_b   1.000
_cell.length_c   1.000
_cell.angle_alpha   90.00
_cell.angle_beta   90.00
_cell.angle_gamma   90.00
#
_symmetry.space_group_name_H-M   'P 1'
#
loop_
_entity.id
_entity.type
_entity.pdbx_description
1 polymer ?
#
loop_
_entity_poly.entity_id
_entity_poly.type
_entity_poly.pdbx_seq_one_letter_code
_entity_poly.pdbx_strand_id
1 'polypeptide(L)'
;MQIQGWHILIIIVIAILLFGAPKLPGLARSVGQSLRIFKSEVRQMKEENGTDDPNGTSPVEGRVVDQPRQDDAQRGNQDTQPGTTRPTGPGSTSSTS
;
A
#
# COMPACT_ATOMS: atom_id res chain seq x y z
N MET A 1 -30.55 35.78 -13.32
CA MET A 1 -30.09 34.60 -14.09
C MET A 1 -29.31 33.71 -13.14
N GLN A 2 -29.97 32.71 -12.56
CA GLN A 2 -29.33 31.86 -11.56
C GLN A 2 -28.53 30.78 -12.28
N ILE A 3 -27.20 30.89 -12.25
CA ILE A 3 -26.30 29.86 -12.75
C ILE A 3 -26.46 28.66 -11.84
N GLN A 4 -27.46 27.84 -12.16
CA GLN A 4 -27.68 26.55 -11.52
C GLN A 4 -26.41 25.74 -11.75
N GLY A 5 -25.83 25.19 -10.68
CA GLY A 5 -24.54 24.46 -10.66
C GLY A 5 -24.42 23.33 -11.69
N TRP A 6 -25.51 23.01 -12.38
CA TRP A 6 -25.57 22.20 -13.59
C TRP A 6 -24.57 22.60 -14.70
N HIS A 7 -24.25 23.88 -14.85
CA HIS A 7 -23.26 24.31 -15.86
C HIS A 7 -21.86 23.76 -15.57
N ILE A 8 -21.47 23.66 -14.29
CA ILE A 8 -20.17 23.14 -13.89
C ILE A 8 -20.05 21.65 -14.24
N LEU A 9 -21.14 20.88 -14.08
CA LEU A 9 -21.16 19.48 -14.50
C LEU A 9 -20.92 19.33 -16.01
N ILE A 10 -21.56 20.16 -16.84
CA ILE A 10 -21.36 20.14 -18.30
C ILE A 10 -19.88 20.40 -18.66
N ILE A 11 -19.26 21.37 -17.99
CA ILE A 11 -17.85 21.74 -18.23
C ILE A 11 -16.92 20.59 -17.84
N ILE A 12 -17.18 19.95 -16.69
CA ILE A 12 -16.41 18.78 -16.25
C ILE A 12 -16.51 17.67 -17.28
N VAL A 13 -17.71 17.34 -17.76
CA VAL A 13 -17.91 16.29 -18.77
C VAL A 13 -17.12 16.58 -20.04
N ILE A 14 -17.17 17.82 -20.55
CA ILE A 14 -16.39 18.23 -21.73
C ILE A 14 -14.88 18.12 -21.45
N ALA A 15 -14.42 18.53 -20.28
CA ALA A 15 -13.02 18.37 -19.89
C ALA A 15 -12.61 16.89 -19.85
N ILE A 16 -13.44 15.98 -19.34
CA ILE A 16 -13.15 14.53 -19.37
C ILE A 16 -13.04 14.03 -20.81
N LEU A 17 -13.89 14.51 -21.72
CA LEU A 17 -13.84 14.13 -23.14
C LEU A 17 -12.55 14.63 -23.83
N LEU A 18 -12.10 15.85 -23.53
CA LEU A 18 -10.89 16.44 -24.12
C LEU A 18 -9.60 15.89 -23.53
N PHE A 19 -9.54 15.75 -22.20
CA PHE A 19 -8.35 15.26 -21.49
C PHE A 19 -8.30 13.73 -21.40
N GLY A 20 -9.44 13.06 -21.53
CA GLY A 20 -9.58 11.62 -21.37
C GLY A 20 -9.63 11.16 -19.91
N ALA A 21 -10.33 10.05 -19.66
CA ALA A 21 -10.40 9.41 -18.34
C ALA A 21 -9.05 9.12 -17.66
N PRO A 22 -7.95 8.74 -18.35
CA PRO A 22 -6.69 8.44 -17.67
C PRO A 22 -5.88 9.68 -17.22
N LYS A 23 -6.16 10.88 -17.77
CA LYS A 23 -5.38 12.09 -17.44
C LYS A 23 -5.92 12.85 -16.22
N LEU A 24 -7.23 12.79 -15.97
CA LEU A 24 -7.86 13.35 -14.77
C LEU A 24 -7.29 12.81 -13.45
N PRO A 25 -7.16 11.48 -13.24
CA PRO A 25 -6.61 10.95 -11.99
C PRO A 25 -5.13 11.30 -11.83
N GLY A 26 -4.39 11.48 -12.91
CA GLY A 26 -3.00 11.96 -12.86
C GLY A 26 -2.91 13.40 -12.36
N LEU A 27 -3.69 14.31 -12.96
CA LEU A 27 -3.73 15.72 -12.58
C LEU A 27 -4.28 15.92 -11.15
N ALA A 28 -5.33 15.18 -10.79
CA ALA A 28 -5.88 15.22 -9.44
C ALA A 28 -4.86 14.75 -8.39
N ARG A 29 -4.07 13.71 -8.69
CA ARG A 29 -3.00 13.24 -7.79
C ARG A 29 -1.88 14.27 -7.66
N SER A 30 -1.39 14.84 -8.75
CA SER A 30 -0.32 15.84 -8.70
C SER A 30 -0.74 17.12 -7.98
N VAL A 31 -1.95 17.61 -8.26
CA VAL A 31 -2.51 18.79 -7.58
C VAL A 31 -2.80 18.48 -6.10
N GLY A 32 -3.33 17.29 -5.80
CA GLY A 32 -3.59 16.85 -4.42
C GLY A 32 -2.32 16.72 -3.58
N GLN A 33 -1.22 16.27 -4.17
CA GLN A 33 0.09 16.23 -3.52
C GLN A 33 0.60 17.64 -3.19
N SER A 34 0.54 18.58 -4.13
CA SER A 34 0.93 19.99 -3.89
C SER A 34 0.06 20.66 -2.82
N LEU A 35 -1.26 20.43 -2.84
CA LEU A 35 -2.18 20.95 -1.82
C LEU A 35 -1.92 20.35 -0.45
N ARG A 36 -1.53 19.06 -0.35
CA ARG A 36 -1.21 18.42 0.92
C ARG A 36 -0.01 19.07 1.59
N ILE A 37 1.05 19.32 0.82
CA ILE A 37 2.29 19.97 1.29
C ILE A 37 1.97 21.40 1.76
N PHE A 38 1.26 22.16 0.92
CA PHE A 38 0.85 23.52 1.27
C PHE A 38 -0.05 23.54 2.52
N LYS A 39 -0.99 22.62 2.64
CA LYS A 39 -1.88 22.54 3.80
C LYS A 39 -1.13 22.18 5.08
N SER A 40 -0.13 21.29 5.03
CA SER A 40 0.70 21.00 6.20
C SER A 40 1.53 22.20 6.63
N GLU A 41 2.11 22.92 5.68
CA GLU A 41 2.91 24.13 5.97
C GLU A 41 2.03 25.25 6.55
N VAL A 42 0.86 25.50 5.97
CA VAL A 42 -0.12 26.46 6.48
C VAL A 42 -0.67 26.06 7.85
N ARG A 43 -0.87 24.76 8.10
CA ARG A 43 -1.35 24.28 9.41
C ARG A 43 -0.28 24.46 10.49
N GLN A 44 0.99 24.25 10.16
CA GLN A 44 2.11 24.50 11.06
C GLN A 44 2.23 25.98 11.42
N MET A 45 2.04 26.88 10.45
CA MET A 45 1.96 28.33 10.71
C MET A 45 0.77 28.70 11.63
N LYS A 46 -0.36 28.00 11.47
CA LYS A 46 -1.55 28.22 12.31
C LYS A 46 -1.37 27.67 13.73
N GLU A 47 -0.71 26.53 13.89
CA GLU A 47 -0.37 25.93 15.19
C GLU A 47 0.64 26.80 15.97
N GLU A 48 1.60 27.42 15.28
CA GLU A 48 2.62 28.29 15.90
C GLU A 48 2.05 29.63 16.41
N ASN A 49 0.89 30.08 15.91
CA ASN A 49 0.22 31.32 16.32
C ASN A 49 -0.84 31.15 17.42
N GLY A 50 -0.90 29.99 18.07
CA GLY A 50 -1.67 29.77 19.29
C GLY A 50 -3.12 29.34 19.06
N THR A 51 -3.43 28.17 19.65
CA THR A 51 -4.73 27.48 19.72
C THR A 51 -4.95 26.46 18.60
N ASP A 52 -4.53 25.21 18.84
CA ASP A 52 -5.40 24.01 18.81
C ASP A 52 -4.55 22.72 19.00
N ASP A 53 -4.67 22.11 20.20
CA ASP A 53 -4.15 20.78 20.59
C ASP A 53 -5.18 19.67 20.20
N PRO A 54 -4.94 18.36 20.37
CA PRO A 54 -4.51 17.43 19.34
C PRO A 54 -5.50 16.27 19.23
N ASN A 55 -6.56 16.38 18.44
CA ASN A 55 -7.32 15.18 18.07
C ASN A 55 -6.72 14.54 16.82
N GLY A 56 -5.89 13.54 17.11
CA GLY A 56 -5.12 12.76 16.16
C GLY A 56 -5.98 12.17 15.05
N THR A 57 -5.66 12.57 13.83
CA THR A 57 -5.82 11.70 12.67
C THR A 57 -4.62 11.95 11.76
N SER A 58 -3.43 11.61 12.26
CA SER A 58 -2.28 11.43 11.37
C SER A 58 -2.71 10.45 10.29
N PRO A 59 -2.63 10.81 8.99
CA PRO A 59 -3.04 9.92 7.93
C PRO A 59 -2.21 8.63 8.03
N VAL A 60 -2.85 7.51 8.37
CA VAL A 60 -2.22 6.20 8.33
C VAL A 60 -1.85 5.95 6.87
N GLU A 61 -0.54 5.94 6.60
CA GLU A 61 0.00 5.66 5.28
C GLU A 61 -0.38 4.24 4.90
N GLY A 62 -1.36 4.10 4.01
CA GLY A 62 -1.80 2.81 3.50
C GLY A 62 -0.66 2.15 2.75
N ARG A 63 -0.01 1.16 3.38
CA ARG A 63 0.92 0.25 2.68
C ARG A 63 0.12 -0.56 1.68
N VAL A 64 0.20 -0.20 0.40
CA VAL A 64 -0.31 -1.02 -0.70
C VAL A 64 0.57 -2.27 -0.80
N VAL A 65 0.05 -3.41 -0.35
CA VAL A 65 0.68 -4.71 -0.54
C VAL A 65 0.24 -5.22 -1.91
N ASP A 66 1.01 -4.91 -2.95
CA ASP A 66 0.96 -5.68 -4.19
C ASP A 66 1.75 -6.98 -3.94
N GLN A 67 1.04 -8.05 -3.58
CA GLN A 67 1.60 -9.40 -3.43
C GLN A 67 1.57 -10.11 -4.80
N PRO A 68 2.70 -10.21 -5.54
CA PRO A 68 2.79 -11.18 -6.62
C PRO A 68 2.82 -12.59 -6.01
N ARG A 69 1.94 -13.45 -6.53
CA ARG A 69 1.81 -14.87 -6.18
C ARG A 69 3.18 -15.55 -6.06
N GLN A 70 3.51 -15.99 -4.86
CA GLN A 70 4.63 -16.91 -4.58
C GLN A 70 4.15 -18.00 -3.61
N ASP A 71 3.06 -18.70 -3.96
CA ASP A 71 2.55 -19.85 -3.20
C ASP A 71 2.55 -21.16 -4.01
N ASP A 72 3.23 -21.21 -5.16
CA ASP A 72 3.33 -22.41 -6.00
C ASP A 72 4.63 -23.23 -5.76
N ALA A 73 5.54 -22.79 -4.88
CA ALA A 73 6.82 -23.47 -4.66
C ALA A 73 6.87 -24.42 -3.44
N GLN A 74 5.82 -24.48 -2.59
CA GLN A 74 5.85 -25.27 -1.35
C GLN A 74 5.14 -26.64 -1.43
N ARG A 75 4.54 -26.99 -2.58
CA ARG A 75 3.68 -28.19 -2.74
C ARG A 75 4.39 -29.46 -3.27
N GLY A 76 5.71 -29.56 -3.11
CA GLY A 76 6.52 -30.66 -3.67
C GLY A 76 7.12 -31.67 -2.68
N ASN A 77 7.06 -31.45 -1.37
CA ASN A 77 7.86 -32.23 -0.39
C ASN A 77 7.04 -33.00 0.65
N GLN A 78 5.81 -33.41 0.32
CA GLN A 78 5.02 -34.27 1.20
C GLN A 78 4.40 -35.40 0.39
N ASP A 79 5.16 -36.44 0.09
CA ASP A 79 4.61 -37.78 -0.10
C ASP A 79 5.69 -38.85 0.04
N THR A 80 5.31 -39.98 0.65
CA THR A 80 6.02 -41.25 0.85
C THR A 80 7.00 -41.40 2.02
N GLN A 81 6.41 -41.66 3.19
CA GLN A 81 6.97 -42.56 4.21
C GLN A 81 6.47 -43.98 3.91
N PRO A 82 7.34 -45.01 3.85
CA PRO A 82 6.99 -46.26 4.53
C PRO A 82 8.19 -47.02 5.11
N GLY A 83 7.97 -47.69 6.25
CA GLY A 83 8.57 -49.01 6.49
C GLY A 83 9.73 -49.09 7.50
N THR A 84 9.37 -49.33 8.76
CA THR A 84 9.80 -50.49 9.57
C THR A 84 11.13 -51.18 9.22
N THR A 85 12.17 -51.02 10.04
CA THR A 85 12.77 -52.08 10.89
C THR A 85 14.07 -51.62 11.55
N ARG A 86 14.20 -51.95 12.84
CA ARG A 86 15.39 -51.80 13.67
C ARG A 86 16.25 -53.07 13.59
N PRO A 87 17.56 -52.95 13.38
CA PRO A 87 18.55 -53.79 14.09
C PRO A 87 19.76 -52.94 14.55
N THR A 88 19.97 -52.73 15.86
CA THR A 88 20.98 -53.41 16.72
C THR A 88 22.41 -53.52 16.16
N GLY A 89 23.35 -52.81 16.82
CA GLY A 89 24.78 -53.13 16.82
C GLY A 89 25.59 -52.13 17.67
N PRO A 90 26.17 -52.52 18.81
CA PRO A 90 27.13 -51.70 19.55
C PRO A 90 28.56 -52.06 19.12
N GLY A 91 29.34 -51.07 18.70
CA GLY A 91 30.76 -51.20 18.34
C GLY A 91 31.13 -50.08 17.37
N SER A 92 32.27 -49.41 17.45
CA SER A 92 33.50 -49.70 18.17
C SER A 92 34.24 -48.38 18.35
N THR A 93 35.03 -48.34 19.41
CA THR A 93 35.90 -47.26 19.85
C THR A 93 36.99 -46.89 18.84
N SER A 94 37.49 -45.66 19.00
CA SER A 94 38.87 -45.21 18.80
C SER A 94 39.52 -45.37 17.41
N SER A 95 39.88 -44.24 16.80
CA SER A 95 41.08 -44.16 15.95
C SER A 95 41.75 -42.80 16.19
N THR A 96 42.88 -42.89 16.90
CA THR A 96 43.88 -41.85 17.16
C THR A 96 44.95 -41.96 16.09
N SER A 97 45.49 -40.79 15.70
CA SER A 97 46.64 -40.54 14.81
C SER A 97 46.46 -40.68 13.31
#